data_AF-A0A6L9ZFL0-F1
#
_entry.id   AF-A0A6L9ZFL0-F1
#
_cell.length_a   1.000
_cell.length_b   1.000
_cell.length_c   1.000
_cell.angle_alpha   90.00
_cell.angle_beta   90.00
_cell.angle_gamma   90.00
#
_symmetry.space_group_name_H-M   'P 1'
#
loop_
_entity.id
_entity.type
_entity.pdbx_description
1 polymer ?
#
loop_
_entity_poly.entity_id
_entity_poly.type
_entity_poly.pdbx_seq_one_letter_code
_entity_poly.pdbx_strand_id
1 'polypeptide(L)'
;MFSFCLTLFIALNPTHPEHFYQKINIFFSKSTVQNSLDKTSNLGTNLNGIADWSTELPFLDAFKSSRPWITQCVSGETGCSGSWDTEEYDKLDLDEQGWVKSLPAPEAPPEYTRVATLLFTGMKN
;
A
#
# COMPACT_ATOMS: atom_id res chain seq x y z
N MET A 1 3.29 8.76 -52.04
CA MET A 1 3.97 7.95 -53.06
C MET A 1 4.89 8.86 -53.87
N PHE A 2 6.12 9.08 -53.39
CA PHE A 2 7.25 9.62 -54.18
C PHE A 2 8.52 9.14 -53.47
N SER A 3 9.13 8.07 -53.99
CA SER A 3 10.38 7.50 -53.48
C SER A 3 11.52 8.05 -54.33
N PHE A 4 12.29 9.01 -53.80
CA PHE A 4 13.50 9.47 -54.45
C PHE A 4 14.63 8.45 -54.20
N CYS A 5 15.00 7.70 -55.24
CA CYS A 5 16.12 6.77 -55.21
C CYS A 5 17.37 7.49 -55.71
N LEU A 6 18.23 7.94 -54.79
CA LEU A 6 19.54 8.48 -55.16
C LEU A 6 20.47 7.29 -55.46
N THR A 7 20.78 7.06 -56.73
CA THR A 7 21.71 5.99 -57.13
C THR A 7 23.13 6.56 -57.20
N LEU A 8 23.97 6.21 -56.22
CA LEU A 8 25.39 6.56 -56.22
C LEU A 8 26.18 5.48 -56.99
N PHE A 9 26.83 5.84 -58.09
CA PHE A 9 27.75 4.97 -58.82
C PHE A 9 29.18 5.20 -58.29
N ILE A 10 29.75 4.19 -57.61
CA ILE A 10 31.16 4.21 -57.22
C ILE A 10 31.95 3.48 -58.31
N ALA A 11 32.77 4.20 -59.06
CA ALA A 11 33.68 3.61 -60.05
C ALA A 11 34.97 3.16 -59.33
N LEU A 12 35.18 1.86 -59.21
CA LEU A 12 36.45 1.28 -58.75
C LEU A 12 37.31 0.94 -59.96
N ASN A 13 38.34 1.76 -60.21
CA ASN A 13 39.61 1.45 -60.90
C ASN A 13 39.57 0.98 -62.39
N PRO A 14 40.29 1.62 -63.35
CA PRO A 14 39.98 1.51 -64.78
C PRO A 14 40.82 0.48 -65.56
N THR A 15 41.05 -0.74 -65.06
CA THR A 15 41.97 -1.69 -65.73
C THR A 15 41.37 -3.01 -66.23
N HIS A 16 40.04 -3.15 -66.35
CA HIS A 16 39.43 -4.34 -67.00
C HIS A 16 38.13 -3.98 -67.74
N PRO A 17 37.90 -4.41 -69.00
CA PRO A 17 36.81 -3.90 -69.85
C PRO A 17 35.43 -4.58 -69.65
N GLU A 18 35.18 -5.28 -68.54
CA GLU A 18 33.88 -5.95 -68.33
C GLU A 18 33.19 -5.36 -67.09
N HIS A 19 32.29 -4.40 -67.34
CA HIS A 19 31.61 -3.60 -66.32
C HIS A 19 30.49 -4.38 -65.62
N PHE A 20 30.79 -5.05 -64.51
CA PHE A 20 29.77 -5.57 -63.60
C PHE A 20 29.39 -4.51 -62.55
N TYR A 21 28.28 -3.80 -62.75
CA TYR A 21 27.74 -2.85 -61.77
C TYR A 21 26.76 -3.55 -60.83
N GLN A 22 27.09 -3.66 -59.55
CA GLN A 22 26.17 -4.17 -58.52
C GLN A 22 25.42 -3.01 -57.86
N LYS A 23 24.12 -2.90 -58.14
CA LYS A 23 23.26 -1.82 -57.63
C LYS A 23 22.81 -2.13 -56.20
N ILE A 24 23.35 -1.42 -55.22
CA ILE A 24 22.92 -1.51 -53.81
C ILE A 24 21.84 -0.45 -53.57
N ASN A 25 20.62 -0.88 -53.25
CA ASN A 25 19.54 0.04 -52.85
C ASN A 25 19.55 0.18 -51.33
N ILE A 26 19.99 1.33 -50.81
CA ILE A 26 19.91 1.65 -49.38
C ILE A 26 18.56 2.31 -49.10
N PHE A 27 17.70 1.62 -48.35
CA PHE A 27 16.37 2.13 -47.99
C PHE A 27 16.43 2.72 -46.57
N PHE A 28 16.47 4.05 -46.47
CA PHE A 28 16.36 4.73 -45.18
C PHE A 28 14.88 4.89 -44.82
N SER A 29 14.41 4.08 -43.87
CA SER A 29 13.10 4.28 -43.23
C SER A 29 13.22 5.34 -42.14
N LYS A 30 12.29 6.29 -42.12
CA LYS A 30 12.17 7.29 -41.06
C LYS A 30 11.54 6.60 -39.84
N SER A 31 12.34 6.31 -38.81
CA SER A 31 11.83 5.80 -37.54
C SER A 31 11.02 6.88 -36.84
N THR A 32 9.72 6.66 -36.70
CA THR A 32 8.89 7.48 -35.82
C THR A 32 9.08 6.95 -34.41
N VAL A 33 9.59 7.79 -33.50
CA VAL A 33 9.62 7.47 -32.07
C VAL A 33 8.18 7.39 -31.60
N GLN A 34 7.68 6.17 -31.35
CA GLN A 34 6.39 6.01 -30.69
C GLN A 34 6.56 6.46 -29.23
N ASN A 35 6.07 7.66 -28.93
CA ASN A 35 5.90 8.11 -27.56
C ASN A 35 4.72 7.32 -26.98
N SER A 36 5.02 6.22 -26.29
CA SER A 36 3.98 5.43 -25.61
C SER A 36 3.30 6.35 -24.60
N LEU A 37 2.02 6.62 -24.79
CA LEU A 37 1.17 7.31 -23.83
C LEU A 37 1.41 6.70 -22.45
N ASP A 38 1.70 7.58 -21.50
CA ASP A 38 2.12 7.31 -20.13
C ASP A 38 1.48 6.03 -19.58
N LYS A 39 2.26 4.94 -19.58
CA LYS A 39 1.79 3.64 -19.12
C LYS A 39 1.82 3.68 -17.60
N THR A 40 0.77 4.20 -16.98
CA THR A 40 0.59 4.10 -15.53
C THR A 40 0.59 2.62 -15.16
N SER A 41 1.71 2.15 -14.60
CA SER A 41 1.82 0.79 -14.13
C SER A 41 1.02 0.70 -12.85
N ASN A 42 -0.20 0.19 -12.94
CA ASN A 42 -1.07 0.02 -11.79
C ASN A 42 -0.54 -1.14 -10.95
N LEU A 43 0.14 -0.82 -9.85
CA LEU A 43 0.55 -1.78 -8.83
C LEU A 43 -0.51 -1.78 -7.72
N GLY A 44 -1.20 -2.91 -7.58
CA GLY A 44 -2.04 -3.20 -6.42
C GLY A 44 -1.45 -4.35 -5.63
N THR A 45 -1.53 -4.27 -4.30
CA THR A 45 -1.28 -5.40 -3.39
C THR A 45 -2.56 -5.73 -2.63
N ASN A 46 -2.69 -6.98 -2.19
CA ASN A 46 -3.75 -7.32 -1.26
C ASN A 46 -3.38 -6.84 0.15
N LEU A 47 -4.41 -6.61 0.96
CA LEU A 47 -4.28 -6.46 2.41
C LEU A 47 -4.59 -7.81 3.06
N ASN A 48 -3.83 -8.13 4.11
CA ASN A 48 -4.23 -9.13 5.06
C ASN A 48 -5.38 -8.62 5.94
N GLY A 49 -5.92 -9.49 6.80
CA GLY A 49 -6.94 -9.08 7.77
C GLY A 49 -6.47 -7.91 8.64
N ILE A 50 -7.35 -6.92 8.84
CA ILE A 50 -7.11 -5.80 9.75
C ILE A 50 -7.19 -6.35 11.17
N ALA A 51 -6.06 -6.32 11.87
CA ALA A 51 -5.96 -6.76 13.26
C ALA A 51 -4.84 -6.01 13.96
N ASP A 52 -4.87 -6.03 15.29
CA ASP A 52 -3.88 -5.37 16.14
C ASP A 52 -2.47 -5.90 15.91
N TRP A 53 -2.36 -7.14 15.42
CA TRP A 53 -1.10 -7.83 15.11
C TRP A 53 -0.69 -7.80 13.63
N SER A 54 -1.38 -7.00 12.81
CA SER A 54 -1.03 -6.90 11.39
C SER A 54 0.29 -6.15 11.21
N THR A 55 1.12 -6.61 10.28
CA THR A 55 2.31 -5.88 9.82
C THR A 55 1.97 -4.71 8.89
N GLU A 56 0.73 -4.67 8.41
CA GLU A 56 0.23 -3.63 7.52
C GLU A 56 -0.50 -2.56 8.35
N LEU A 57 -0.19 -1.28 8.11
CA LEU A 57 -0.82 -0.13 8.78
C LEU A 57 -1.60 0.73 7.75
N PRO A 58 -2.76 0.24 7.25
CA PRO A 58 -3.47 0.88 6.14
C PRO A 58 -4.22 2.16 6.53
N PHE A 59 -4.37 2.44 7.84
CA PHE A 59 -5.11 3.57 8.36
C PHE A 59 -4.18 4.59 9.01
N LEU A 60 -4.52 5.88 8.83
CA LEU A 60 -3.92 6.96 9.61
C LEU A 60 -4.33 6.87 11.09
N ASP A 61 -5.57 6.45 11.34
CA ASP A 61 -6.10 6.22 12.68
C ASP A 61 -5.79 4.78 13.13
N ALA A 62 -4.86 4.68 14.07
CA ALA A 62 -4.39 3.42 14.65
C ALA A 62 -5.51 2.60 15.31
N PHE A 63 -6.54 3.26 15.87
CA PHE A 63 -7.59 2.59 16.61
C PHE A 63 -8.50 1.74 15.73
N LYS A 64 -8.55 2.02 14.42
CA LYS A 64 -9.25 1.19 13.44
C LYS A 64 -8.65 -0.21 13.29
N SER A 65 -7.41 -0.40 13.72
CA SER A 65 -6.75 -1.71 13.81
C SER A 65 -6.67 -2.25 15.24
N SER A 66 -7.16 -1.52 16.24
CA SER A 66 -7.09 -1.95 17.64
C SER A 66 -8.12 -3.02 17.97
N ARG A 67 -7.93 -3.70 19.11
CA ARG A 67 -8.97 -4.56 19.68
C ARG A 67 -10.13 -3.74 20.23
N PRO A 68 -11.32 -4.34 20.43
CA PRO A 68 -12.35 -3.72 21.26
C PRO A 68 -11.76 -3.30 22.61
N TRP A 69 -12.35 -2.26 23.22
CA TRP A 69 -11.99 -1.84 24.56
C TRP A 69 -12.10 -3.01 25.54
N ILE A 70 -11.15 -3.09 26.45
CA ILE A 70 -11.07 -4.10 27.50
C ILE A 70 -11.31 -3.36 28.80
N THR A 71 -12.37 -3.72 29.51
CA THR A 71 -12.72 -3.13 30.80
C THR A 71 -11.87 -3.77 31.89
N GLN A 72 -11.10 -2.98 32.64
CA GLN A 72 -10.11 -3.49 33.59
C GLN A 72 -10.32 -2.89 34.97
N CYS A 73 -9.88 -3.62 36.00
CA CYS A 73 -9.76 -3.10 37.34
C CYS A 73 -8.51 -3.70 38.02
N VAL A 74 -7.91 -2.99 38.97
CA VAL A 74 -6.67 -3.45 39.64
C VAL A 74 -6.97 -3.95 41.06
N SER A 75 -6.42 -5.10 41.44
CA SER A 75 -6.55 -5.64 42.80
C SER A 75 -6.18 -4.58 43.85
N GLY A 76 -7.10 -4.34 44.79
CA GLY A 76 -6.95 -3.32 45.82
C GLY A 76 -7.84 -2.08 45.62
N GLU A 77 -8.48 -1.95 44.46
CA GLU A 77 -9.55 -0.96 44.24
C GLU A 77 -10.88 -1.46 44.83
N THR A 78 -11.70 -0.54 45.34
CA THR A 78 -13.01 -0.87 45.92
C THR A 78 -13.91 -1.47 44.85
N GLY A 79 -14.55 -2.59 45.16
CA GLY A 79 -15.46 -3.25 44.22
C GLY A 79 -14.78 -4.01 43.08
N CYS A 80 -13.45 -4.20 43.11
CA CYS A 80 -12.69 -4.81 42.01
C CYS A 80 -12.19 -6.24 42.33
N SER A 81 -12.33 -7.16 41.36
CA SER A 81 -11.79 -8.53 41.40
C SER A 81 -10.30 -8.61 41.03
N GLY A 82 -9.76 -7.58 40.39
CA GLY A 82 -8.41 -7.53 39.84
C GLY A 82 -8.26 -8.23 38.51
N SER A 83 -9.36 -8.43 37.77
CA SER A 83 -9.34 -9.11 36.48
C SER A 83 -8.66 -8.28 35.39
N TRP A 84 -7.95 -8.98 34.49
CA TRP A 84 -7.41 -8.39 33.27
C TRP A 84 -8.51 -7.94 32.31
N ASP A 85 -9.64 -8.65 32.30
CA ASP A 85 -10.86 -8.28 31.58
C ASP A 85 -12.05 -8.57 32.49
N THR A 86 -12.84 -7.53 32.78
CA THR A 86 -14.06 -7.63 33.61
C THR A 86 -15.26 -8.07 32.78
N GLU A 87 -15.14 -8.15 31.44
CA GLU A 87 -16.20 -8.53 30.50
C GLU A 87 -17.42 -7.58 30.53
N GLU A 88 -17.19 -6.32 30.92
CA GLU A 88 -18.22 -5.29 31.09
C GLU A 88 -18.28 -4.29 29.91
N TYR A 89 -17.83 -4.70 28.73
CA TYR A 89 -17.79 -3.85 27.53
C TYR A 89 -19.14 -3.14 27.25
N ASP A 90 -20.25 -3.86 27.42
CA ASP A 90 -21.60 -3.34 27.16
C ASP A 90 -22.02 -2.21 28.12
N LYS A 91 -21.27 -1.98 29.20
CA LYS A 91 -21.50 -0.89 30.16
C LYS A 91 -20.69 0.37 29.84
N LEU A 92 -19.85 0.35 28.82
CA LEU A 92 -19.01 1.49 28.45
C LEU A 92 -19.81 2.67 27.91
N ASP A 93 -19.45 3.86 28.38
CA ASP A 93 -19.96 5.11 27.85
C ASP A 93 -19.12 5.55 26.63
N LEU A 94 -19.54 5.08 25.45
CA LEU A 94 -18.89 5.37 24.17
C LEU A 94 -19.59 6.51 23.42
N ASP A 95 -18.85 7.21 22.57
CA ASP A 95 -19.41 8.12 21.56
C ASP A 95 -19.82 7.38 20.27
N GLU A 96 -20.30 8.12 19.28
CA GLU A 96 -20.78 7.58 17.99
C GLU A 96 -19.67 6.87 17.19
N GLN A 97 -18.41 7.20 17.48
CA GLN A 97 -17.22 6.67 16.82
C GLN A 97 -16.58 5.52 17.63
N GLY A 98 -17.13 5.21 18.81
CA GLY A 98 -16.67 4.13 19.68
C GLY A 98 -15.58 4.55 20.67
N TRP A 99 -15.36 5.85 20.91
CA TRP A 99 -14.38 6.33 21.89
C TRP A 99 -14.96 6.41 23.28
N VAL A 100 -14.14 6.08 24.28
CA VAL A 100 -14.51 6.21 25.70
C VAL A 100 -14.67 7.68 26.05
N LYS A 101 -15.85 8.06 26.52
CA LYS A 101 -16.14 9.44 26.99
C LYS A 101 -15.92 9.60 28.49
N SER A 102 -16.26 8.58 29.27
CA SER A 102 -16.20 8.63 30.72
C SER A 102 -15.96 7.26 31.35
N LEU A 103 -15.50 7.29 32.60
CA LEU A 103 -15.33 6.12 33.46
C LEU A 103 -16.36 6.16 34.58
N PRO A 104 -16.80 5.00 35.10
CA PRO A 104 -17.69 4.94 36.24
C PRO A 104 -17.02 5.54 37.49
N ALA A 105 -17.84 6.06 38.40
CA ALA A 105 -17.36 6.48 39.71
C ALA A 105 -16.91 5.24 40.53
N PRO A 106 -15.97 5.38 41.49
CA PRO A 106 -15.46 4.24 42.26
C PRO A 106 -16.51 3.43 43.02
N GLU A 107 -17.66 4.04 43.36
CA GLU A 107 -18.76 3.43 44.10
C GLU A 107 -19.89 2.93 43.19
N ALA A 108 -19.75 3.10 41.86
CA ALA A 108 -20.79 2.77 40.90
C ALA A 108 -20.90 1.24 40.69
N PRO A 109 -22.04 0.75 40.15
CA PRO A 109 -22.24 -0.68 39.96
C PRO A 109 -21.24 -1.42 39.03
N PRO A 110 -20.68 -0.82 37.97
CA PRO A 110 -19.65 -1.49 37.17
C PRO A 110 -18.38 -1.72 37.98
N GLU A 111 -17.74 -2.86 37.74
CA GLU A 111 -16.52 -3.27 38.41
C GLU A 111 -15.27 -2.55 37.86
N TYR A 112 -15.27 -2.29 36.55
CA TYR A 112 -14.13 -1.68 35.89
C TYR A 112 -13.89 -0.24 36.33
N THR A 113 -12.62 0.10 36.55
CA THR A 113 -12.16 1.45 36.90
C THR A 113 -11.30 2.05 35.80
N ARG A 114 -10.93 1.23 34.80
CA ARG A 114 -10.02 1.56 33.70
C ARG A 114 -10.47 0.86 32.43
N VAL A 115 -9.97 1.36 31.31
CA VAL A 115 -10.15 0.74 29.99
C VAL A 115 -8.84 0.77 29.24
N ALA A 116 -8.55 -0.31 28.53
CA ALA A 116 -7.37 -0.44 27.69
C ALA A 116 -7.74 -1.04 26.34
N THR A 117 -6.88 -0.85 25.34
CA THR A 117 -6.93 -1.62 24.10
C THR A 117 -5.50 -1.95 23.67
N LEU A 118 -5.37 -3.00 22.85
CA LEU A 118 -4.10 -3.39 22.27
C LEU A 118 -3.98 -2.82 20.86
N LEU A 119 -2.81 -2.24 20.60
CA LEU A 119 -2.42 -1.60 19.35
C LEU A 119 -1.07 -2.14 18.93
N PHE A 120 -0.93 -2.44 17.64
CA PHE A 120 0.36 -2.78 17.00
C PHE A 120 1.12 -3.93 17.68
N THR A 121 0.40 -4.95 18.13
CA THR A 121 1.02 -6.14 18.71
C THR A 121 1.82 -6.88 17.64
N GLY A 122 2.88 -7.60 17.99
CA GLY A 122 3.63 -8.40 17.01
C GLY A 122 4.48 -7.64 15.97
N MET A 123 4.58 -6.31 16.02
CA MET A 123 5.58 -5.58 15.23
C MET A 123 6.99 -5.91 15.74
N LYS A 124 7.92 -6.20 14.82
CA LYS A 124 9.34 -6.40 15.15
C LYS A 124 10.04 -5.04 15.23
N ASN A 125 10.91 -4.87 16.23
CA ASN A 125 11.82 -3.72 16.35
C ASN A 125 12.91 -3.71 15.28
#